data_AF-G4Z0B4-F1
#
_entry.id   AF-G4Z0B4-F1
#
_cell.length_a   1.000
_cell.length_b   1.000
_cell.length_c   1.000
_cell.angle_alpha   90.00
_cell.angle_beta   90.00
_cell.angle_gamma   90.00
#
_symmetry.space_group_name_H-M   'P 1'
#
loop_
_entity.id
_entity.type
_entity.pdbx_description
1 polymer ?
#
loop_
_entity_poly.entity_id
_entity_poly.type
_entity_poly.pdbx_seq_one_letter_code
_entity_poly.pdbx_strand_id
1 'polypeptide(L)' 'PIFTPVLAPKITSTSHAALVQWRKERKVYEDIMRARCQTSGEDYAAVTRSVKDSFDRKLLETWCRLRWQVAVTEV' A
#
# COMPACT_ATOMS: atom_id res chain seq x y z
N PRO A 1 13.88 22.43 -5.91
CA PRO A 1 13.24 21.26 -6.57
C PRO A 1 11.77 21.14 -6.17
N ILE A 2 10.87 20.91 -7.12
CA ILE A 2 9.47 20.56 -6.82
C ILE A 2 9.47 19.10 -6.36
N PHE A 3 9.34 18.88 -5.06
CA PHE A 3 9.19 17.55 -4.49
C PHE A 3 7.75 17.11 -4.67
N THR A 4 7.42 16.50 -5.81
CA THR A 4 6.13 15.83 -5.96
C THR A 4 6.07 14.69 -4.94
N PRO A 5 5.11 14.70 -3.99
CA PRO A 5 5.01 13.62 -3.03
C PRO A 5 4.72 12.31 -3.76
N VAL A 6 5.55 11.31 -3.53
CA VAL A 6 5.38 9.97 -4.11
C VAL A 6 4.30 9.27 -3.30
N LEU A 7 3.12 9.11 -3.90
CA LEU A 7 1.94 8.55 -3.24
C LEU A 7 1.93 7.02 -3.33
N ALA A 8 1.61 6.37 -2.21
CA ALA A 8 1.40 4.93 -2.20
C ALA A 8 0.12 4.56 -2.99
N PRO A 9 0.17 3.52 -3.84
CA PRO A 9 -1.01 3.08 -4.58
C PRO A 9 -2.04 2.45 -3.63
N LYS A 10 -3.33 2.66 -3.95
CA LYS A 10 -4.45 2.15 -3.16
C LYS A 10 -5.05 0.89 -3.78
N ILE A 11 -5.45 -0.06 -2.95
CA ILE A 11 -6.23 -1.23 -3.34
C ILE A 11 -7.71 -0.87 -3.23
N THR A 12 -8.33 -0.55 -4.35
CA THR A 12 -9.76 -0.17 -4.43
C THR A 12 -10.65 -1.31 -4.92
N SER A 13 -10.06 -2.42 -5.37
CA SER A 13 -10.77 -3.62 -5.81
C SER A 13 -9.93 -4.86 -5.57
N THR A 14 -10.61 -5.99 -5.31
CA THR A 14 -9.98 -7.31 -5.17
C THR A 14 -10.11 -8.17 -6.42
N SER A 15 -10.45 -7.57 -7.56
CA SER A 15 -10.40 -8.29 -8.84
C SER A 15 -8.94 -8.64 -9.19
N HIS A 16 -8.73 -9.75 -9.89
CA HIS A 16 -7.40 -10.17 -10.30
C HIS A 16 -6.66 -9.06 -11.07
N ALA A 17 -7.34 -8.42 -12.03
CA ALA A 17 -6.77 -7.34 -12.83
C ALA A 17 -6.35 -6.13 -11.97
N ALA A 18 -7.18 -5.72 -11.00
CA ALA A 18 -6.86 -4.61 -10.10
C ALA A 18 -5.66 -4.93 -9.20
N LEU A 19 -5.57 -6.15 -8.67
CA LEU A 19 -4.45 -6.57 -7.83
C LEU A 19 -3.14 -6.70 -8.61
N VAL A 20 -3.20 -7.19 -9.86
CA VAL A 20 -2.03 -7.22 -10.76
C VAL A 20 -1.54 -5.81 -11.05
N GLN A 21 -2.45 -4.89 -11.35
CA GLN A 21 -2.09 -3.50 -11.61
C GLN A 21 -1.49 -2.82 -10.37
N TRP A 22 -2.16 -2.96 -9.21
CA TRP A 22 -1.66 -2.43 -7.95
C TRP A 22 -0.26 -2.97 -7.61
N ARG A 23 0.02 -4.26 -7.86
CA ARG A 23 1.35 -4.84 -7.61
C ARG A 23 2.45 -4.21 -8.46
N LYS A 24 2.15 -3.85 -9.71
CA LYS A 24 3.09 -3.15 -10.60
C LYS A 24 3.38 -1.74 -10.08
N GLU A 25 2.34 -0.99 -9.75
CA GLU A 25 2.45 0.36 -9.19
C GLU A 25 3.18 0.36 -7.84
N ARG A 26 2.89 -0.65 -7.00
CA ARG A 26 3.52 -0.84 -5.70
C ARG A 26 5.03 -1.05 -5.84
N LYS A 27 5.47 -1.84 -6.83
CA LYS A 27 6.89 -2.04 -7.09
C LYS A 27 7.60 -0.72 -7.42
N VAL A 28 7.01 0.09 -8.30
CA VAL A 28 7.56 1.42 -8.66
C VAL A 28 7.63 2.34 -7.44
N TYR A 29 6.55 2.38 -6.65
CA TYR A 29 6.50 3.15 -5.40
C TYR A 29 7.63 2.73 -4.44
N GLU A 30 7.78 1.44 -4.19
CA GLU A 30 8.79 0.91 -3.26
C GLU A 30 10.22 1.15 -3.73
N ASP A 31 10.50 1.02 -5.03
CA ASP A 31 11.81 1.30 -5.60
C ASP A 31 12.20 2.77 -5.41
N ILE A 32 11.26 3.70 -5.61
CA ILE A 32 11.47 5.14 -5.35
C ILE A 32 11.69 5.40 -3.85
N MET A 33 10.90 4.75 -2.98
CA MET A 33 11.05 4.91 -1.53
C MET A 33 12.41 4.40 -1.03
N ARG A 34 12.91 3.27 -1.55
CA ARG A 34 14.25 2.76 -1.20
C ARG A 34 15.35 3.73 -1.63
N ALA A 35 15.28 4.26 -2.84
CA ALA A 35 16.26 5.26 -3.32
C ALA A 35 16.26 6.52 -2.44
N ARG A 36 15.08 6.98 -2.02
CA ARG A 36 14.94 8.10 -1.08
C ARG A 36 15.59 7.80 0.27
N CYS A 37 15.30 6.64 0.86
CA CYS A 37 15.87 6.23 2.15
C CYS A 37 17.39 6.11 2.11
N GLN A 38 17.96 5.66 1.00
CA GLN A 38 19.42 5.63 0.80
C GLN A 38 20.05 7.03 0.86
N THR A 39 19.30 8.07 0.47
CA THR A 39 19.77 9.46 0.46
C THR A 39 19.51 10.16 1.80
N SER A 40 18.36 9.92 2.43
CA SER A 40 17.95 10.58 3.67
C SER A 40 18.41 9.88 4.95
N GLY A 41 18.73 8.57 4.89
CA GLY A 41 18.96 7.73 6.07
C GLY A 41 17.69 7.36 6.84
N GLU A 42 16.51 7.70 6.31
CA GLU A 42 15.22 7.33 6.92
C GLU A 42 15.01 5.81 6.88
N ASP A 43 14.31 5.29 7.90
CA ASP A 43 13.87 3.90 7.89
C ASP A 43 12.78 3.68 6.83
N TYR A 44 13.03 2.73 5.93
CA TYR A 44 12.10 2.35 4.88
C TYR A 44 10.74 1.92 5.42
N ALA A 45 10.70 1.17 6.53
CA ALA A 45 9.44 0.72 7.11
C ALA A 45 8.63 1.88 7.68
N ALA A 46 9.28 2.90 8.23
CA ALA A 46 8.64 4.10 8.74
C ALA A 46 8.06 5.01 7.64
N VAL A 47 8.68 5.05 6.46
CA VAL A 47 8.24 5.95 5.36
C VAL A 47 7.36 5.28 4.32
N THR A 48 7.21 3.95 4.37
CA THR A 48 6.34 3.21 3.44
C THR A 48 5.00 2.86 4.03
N ARG A 49 3.95 3.03 3.23
CA ARG A 49 2.60 2.61 3.62
C ARG A 49 2.51 1.08 3.63
N SER A 50 1.94 0.47 4.65
CA SER A 50 1.73 -1.00 4.67
C SER A 50 0.74 -1.46 3.59
N VAL A 51 0.71 -2.77 3.30
CA VAL A 51 -0.32 -3.34 2.40
C VAL A 51 -1.71 -3.13 2.97
N LYS A 52 -1.89 -3.32 4.29
CA LYS A 52 -3.14 -3.08 5.01
C LYS A 52 -3.62 -1.65 4.81
N ASP A 53 -2.74 -0.68 5.01
CA ASP A 53 -3.08 0.75 4.88
C ASP A 53 -3.25 1.19 3.42
N SER A 54 -2.80 0.37 2.46
CA SER A 54 -3.08 0.57 1.04
C SER A 54 -4.53 0.23 0.68
N PHE A 55 -5.25 -0.58 1.46
CA PHE A 55 -6.66 -0.86 1.16
C PHE A 55 -7.55 0.37 1.30
N ASP A 56 -8.54 0.48 0.42
CA ASP A 56 -9.73 1.24 0.75
C ASP A 56 -10.36 0.69 2.04
N ARG A 57 -10.72 1.60 2.95
CA ARG A 57 -11.14 1.21 4.30
C ARG A 57 -12.41 0.36 4.27
N LYS A 58 -13.40 0.76 3.45
CA LYS A 58 -14.67 0.03 3.34
C LYS A 58 -14.46 -1.33 2.66
N LEU A 59 -13.57 -1.39 1.68
CA LEU A 59 -13.20 -2.64 1.03
C LEU A 59 -12.58 -3.62 2.04
N LEU A 60 -11.61 -3.16 2.83
CA LEU A 60 -10.95 -3.99 3.86
C LEU A 60 -11.95 -4.48 4.90
N GLU A 61 -12.79 -3.59 5.43
CA GLU A 61 -13.83 -3.94 6.42
C GLU A 61 -14.81 -4.99 5.86
N THR A 62 -15.26 -4.82 4.63
CA THR A 62 -16.16 -5.75 3.96
C THR A 62 -15.50 -7.12 3.77
N TRP A 63 -14.23 -7.15 3.38
CA TRP A 63 -13.48 -8.39 3.18
C TRP A 63 -13.23 -9.14 4.49
N CYS A 64 -12.77 -8.43 5.52
CA CYS A 64 -12.53 -9.00 6.84
C CYS A 64 -13.80 -9.65 7.38
N ARG A 65 -14.93 -8.94 7.30
CA ARG A 65 -16.22 -9.42 7.78
C ARG A 65 -16.79 -10.59 6.97
N LEU A 66 -16.79 -10.48 5.63
CA LEU A 66 -17.55 -11.41 4.79
C LEU A 66 -16.74 -12.58 4.26
N ARG A 67 -15.41 -12.46 4.19
CA ARG A 67 -14.54 -13.47 3.57
C ARG A 67 -13.60 -14.11 4.57
N TRP A 68 -12.88 -13.31 5.35
CA TRP A 68 -11.85 -13.83 6.26
C TRP A 68 -12.39 -14.19 7.65
N GLN A 69 -13.52 -13.62 8.07
CA GLN A 69 -14.12 -13.83 9.40
C GLN A 69 -13.16 -13.44 10.54
N VAL A 70 -12.37 -12.38 10.35
CA VAL A 70 -11.44 -11.81 11.33
C VAL A 70 -11.77 -10.35 11.60
N ALA A 71 -11.35 -9.82 12.75
CA ALA A 71 -11.47 -8.40 13.01
C ALA A 71 -10.44 -7.61 12.18
N VAL A 72 -10.80 -6.41 11.72
CA VAL A 72 -9.86 -5.54 10.95
C VAL A 72 -8.63 -5.14 11.79
N THR A 73 -8.74 -5.19 13.11
CA THR A 73 -7.63 -4.96 14.05
C THR A 73 -6.64 -6.13 14.08
N GLU A 74 -7.04 -7.32 13.65
CA GLU A 74 -6.23 -8.55 13.62
C GLU A 74 -5.52 -8.77 12.27
N VAL A 75 -5.86 -7.95 11.26
CA VAL A 75 -5.14 -7.87 9.97
C VAL A 75 -3.92 -6.97 10.08
#